data_AF-A0A963LQ99-F1
#
_entry.id   AF-A0A963LQ99-F1
#
_cell.length_a   1.000
_cell.length_b   1.000
_cell.length_c   1.000
_cell.angle_alpha   90.00
_cell.angle_beta   90.00
_cell.angle_gamma   90.00
#
_symmetry.space_group_name_H-M   'P 1'
#
loop_
_entity.id
_entity.type
_entity.pdbx_description
1 polymer ?
#
loop_
_entity_poly.entity_id
_entity_poly.type
_entity_poly.pdbx_seq_one_letter_code
_entity_poly.pdbx_strand_id
1 'polypeptide(L)'
;MAKLTKKQKAQQGKIDSTKLYALADALTLVKESATAKFDESIDVAVQLGVDAKKSDQVVRGAVVLPNGTGKTKRVAVFAQGAKAEEAKAAGADIVGMDDLAA
;
A
#
# COMPACT_ATOMS: atom_id res chain seq x y z
N MET A 1 -25.45 14.71 -8.73
CA MET A 1 -24.69 14.25 -7.55
C MET A 1 -25.22 12.89 -7.14
N ALA A 2 -24.36 11.87 -7.05
CA ALA A 2 -24.78 10.52 -6.68
C ALA A 2 -25.33 10.52 -5.23
N LYS A 3 -26.45 9.82 -5.03
CA LYS A 3 -27.11 9.73 -3.72
C LYS A 3 -26.21 8.94 -2.76
N LEU A 4 -25.75 9.59 -1.69
CA LEU A 4 -24.90 8.95 -0.66
C LEU A 4 -25.55 7.68 -0.11
N THR A 5 -24.78 6.60 -0.05
CA THR A 5 -25.22 5.33 0.52
C THR A 5 -25.45 5.46 2.03
N LYS A 6 -26.27 4.57 2.61
CA LYS A 6 -26.55 4.57 4.07
C LYS A 6 -25.26 4.53 4.91
N LYS A 7 -24.26 3.77 4.45
CA LYS A 7 -22.95 3.67 5.11
C LYS A 7 -22.15 4.98 5.06
N GLN A 8 -22.10 5.64 3.89
CA GLN A 8 -21.41 6.92 3.74
C GLN A 8 -22.02 8.02 4.62
N LYS A 9 -23.36 8.08 4.72
CA LYS A 9 -24.03 9.05 5.60
C LYS A 9 -23.71 8.83 7.08
N ALA A 10 -23.56 7.59 7.52
CA ALA A 10 -23.23 7.27 8.91
C ALA A 10 -21.78 7.66 9.30
N GLN A 11 -20.88 7.79 8.33
CA GLN A 11 -19.48 8.16 8.57
C GLN A 11 -19.21 9.66 8.40
N GLN A 12 -20.02 10.35 7.59
CA GLN A 12 -19.88 11.78 7.33
C GLN A 12 -20.03 12.67 8.59
N GLY A 13 -20.62 12.14 9.67
CA GLY A 13 -20.71 12.84 10.96
C GLY A 13 -19.64 12.47 11.99
N LYS A 14 -18.83 11.45 11.73
CA LYS A 14 -17.78 10.98 12.67
C LYS A 14 -16.43 11.64 12.42
N ILE A 15 -16.22 12.15 11.21
CA ILE A 15 -14.95 12.70 10.74
C ILE A 15 -15.16 14.16 10.40
N ASP A 16 -14.43 15.06 11.05
CA ASP A 16 -14.39 16.47 10.69
C ASP A 16 -13.27 16.71 9.68
N SER A 17 -13.63 17.02 8.43
CA SER A 17 -12.68 17.28 7.35
C SER A 17 -11.78 18.50 7.58
N THR A 18 -12.14 19.38 8.51
CA THR A 18 -11.46 20.64 8.77
C THR A 18 -10.45 20.52 9.91
N LYS A 19 -10.57 19.47 10.73
CA LYS A 19 -9.72 19.26 11.90
C LYS A 19 -8.45 18.50 11.52
N LEU A 20 -7.31 19.02 11.95
CA LEU A 20 -6.04 18.30 11.90
C LEU A 20 -5.99 17.31 13.07
N TYR A 21 -6.10 16.03 12.78
CA TYR A 21 -5.94 14.97 13.77
C TYR A 21 -4.47 14.63 13.96
N ALA A 22 -4.07 14.37 15.21
CA ALA A 22 -2.79 13.74 15.48
C ALA A 22 -2.79 12.32 14.90
N LEU A 23 -1.61 11.82 14.51
CA LEU A 23 -1.47 10.52 13.84
C LEU A 23 -2.11 9.37 14.65
N ALA A 24 -1.92 9.37 15.97
CA ALA A 24 -2.47 8.34 16.86
C ALA A 24 -4.01 8.35 16.91
N ASP A 25 -4.60 9.55 16.95
CA ASP A 25 -6.06 9.71 16.97
C ASP A 25 -6.67 9.33 15.61
N ALA A 26 -6.00 9.71 14.52
CA ALA A 26 -6.41 9.36 13.17
C ALA A 26 -6.41 7.83 12.96
N LEU A 27 -5.38 7.13 13.44
CA LEU A 27 -5.29 5.67 13.34
C LEU A 27 -6.39 4.96 14.13
N THR A 28 -6.76 5.49 15.30
CA THR A 28 -7.86 4.96 16.11
C THR A 28 -9.20 5.15 15.39
N LEU A 29 -9.45 6.35 14.87
CA LEU A 29 -10.68 6.70 14.14
C LEU A 29 -10.85 5.88 12.86
N VAL A 30 -9.76 5.62 12.13
CA VAL A 30 -9.77 4.78 10.93
C VAL A 30 -10.16 3.34 11.27
N LYS A 31 -9.63 2.78 12.36
CA LYS A 31 -10.00 1.42 12.82
C LYS A 31 -11.47 1.33 13.26
N GLU A 32 -12.00 2.34 13.93
CA GLU A 32 -13.42 2.39 14.32
C GLU A 32 -14.37 2.59 13.12
N SER A 33 -13.84 3.17 12.04
CA SER A 33 -14.57 3.38 10.79
C SER A 33 -14.49 2.19 9.84
N ALA A 34 -13.69 1.18 10.14
CA ALA A 34 -13.63 -0.06 9.38
C ALA A 34 -14.93 -0.86 9.58
N THR A 35 -15.73 -1.00 8.52
CA THR A 35 -17.05 -1.66 8.58
C THR A 35 -17.18 -2.85 7.64
N ALA A 36 -16.11 -3.19 6.93
CA ALA A 36 -16.03 -4.41 6.17
C ALA A 36 -15.87 -5.63 7.09
N LYS A 37 -16.18 -6.80 6.54
CA LYS A 37 -16.06 -8.10 7.24
C LYS A 37 -14.68 -8.74 7.08
N PHE A 38 -13.75 -8.05 6.43
CA PHE A 38 -12.39 -8.52 6.14
C PHE A 38 -11.38 -7.48 6.64
N ASP A 39 -10.11 -7.86 6.74
CA ASP A 39 -9.03 -6.93 7.12
C ASP A 39 -8.84 -5.84 6.07
N GLU A 40 -9.31 -4.64 6.41
CA GLU A 40 -9.18 -3.45 5.56
C GLU A 40 -7.72 -2.99 5.50
N SER A 41 -7.32 -2.45 4.35
CA SER A 41 -6.00 -1.84 4.17
C SER A 41 -6.10 -0.34 4.41
N ILE A 42 -5.16 0.22 5.16
CA ILE A 42 -5.06 1.67 5.36
C ILE A 42 -4.25 2.24 4.20
N ASP A 43 -4.83 3.22 3.51
CA ASP A 43 -4.18 3.99 2.46
C ASP A 43 -3.98 5.45 2.92
N VAL A 44 -2.93 6.10 2.43
CA VAL A 44 -2.58 7.48 2.78
C VAL A 44 -2.48 8.32 1.53
N ALA A 45 -3.42 9.24 1.36
CA ALA A 45 -3.39 10.20 0.26
C ALA A 45 -2.50 11.39 0.64
N VAL A 46 -1.40 11.58 -0.08
CA VAL A 46 -0.50 12.73 0.09
C VAL A 46 -0.56 13.59 -1.16
N GLN A 47 -0.98 14.85 -1.00
CA GLN A 47 -0.91 15.83 -2.07
C GLN A 47 0.51 16.40 -2.16
N LEU A 48 1.29 15.82 -3.06
CA LEU A 48 2.60 16.34 -3.44
C LEU A 48 2.34 17.47 -4.44
N GLY A 49 2.74 18.72 -4.14
CA GLY A 49 2.54 19.90 -4.98
C GLY A 49 3.35 19.89 -6.29
N VAL A 50 3.49 18.73 -6.93
CA VAL A 50 4.25 18.48 -8.15
C VAL A 50 3.38 18.67 -9.38
N ASP A 51 3.98 19.16 -10.47
CA ASP A 51 3.32 19.23 -11.77
C ASP A 51 3.56 17.93 -12.56
N ALA A 52 2.54 17.06 -12.60
CA ALA A 52 2.62 15.77 -13.27
C ALA A 52 2.87 15.86 -14.80
N LYS A 53 2.74 17.04 -15.41
CA LYS A 53 3.08 17.25 -16.83
C LYS A 53 4.58 17.38 -17.07
N LYS A 54 5.35 17.71 -16.03
CA LYS A 54 6.80 17.83 -16.08
C LYS A 54 7.43 16.50 -15.68
N SER A 55 8.08 15.84 -16.62
CA SER A 55 8.60 14.47 -16.43
C SER A 55 9.63 14.36 -15.30
N ASP A 56 10.33 15.44 -14.97
CA ASP A 56 11.30 15.55 -13.87
C ASP A 56 10.64 15.61 -12.48
N GLN A 57 9.34 15.93 -12.41
CA GLN A 57 8.60 16.04 -11.15
C GLN A 57 7.74 14.80 -10.84
N VAL A 58 7.79 13.78 -11.70
CA VAL A 58 7.06 12.53 -11.49
C VAL A 58 7.73 11.72 -10.38
N VAL A 59 7.03 11.57 -9.26
CA VAL A 59 7.49 10.72 -8.16
C VAL A 59 6.94 9.31 -8.35
N ARG A 60 7.80 8.38 -8.75
CA ARG A 60 7.47 6.95 -8.84
C ARG A 60 8.56 6.15 -8.15
N GLY A 61 8.22 5.55 -7.01
CA GLY A 61 9.14 4.75 -6.22
C GLY A 61 8.41 3.66 -5.45
N ALA A 62 9.18 2.69 -4.97
CA ALA A 62 8.74 1.71 -4.01
C ALA A 62 9.61 1.83 -2.77
N VAL A 63 9.00 1.69 -1.59
CA VAL A 63 9.72 1.71 -0.31
C VAL A 63 9.42 0.44 0.47
N VAL A 64 10.42 -0.10 1.14
CA VAL A 64 10.25 -1.20 2.09
C VAL A 64 9.76 -0.60 3.40
N LEU A 65 8.57 -0.99 3.83
CA LEU A 65 8.03 -0.55 5.11
C LEU A 65 8.75 -1.26 6.26
N PRO A 66 9.13 -0.56 7.34
CA PRO A 66 9.87 -1.13 8.46
C PRO A 66 9.11 -2.24 9.19
N ASN A 67 7.77 -2.17 9.21
CA ASN A 67 6.91 -3.20 9.81
C ASN A 67 6.28 -4.13 8.76
N GLY A 68 6.78 -4.11 7.51
CA GLY A 68 6.20 -4.86 6.39
C GLY A 68 4.82 -4.34 5.96
N THR A 69 4.17 -5.05 5.05
CA THR A 69 2.84 -4.70 4.52
C THR A 69 1.71 -5.53 5.13
N GLY A 70 1.99 -6.34 6.15
CA GLY A 70 1.00 -7.24 6.80
C GLY A 70 0.44 -8.35 5.89
N LYS A 71 0.91 -8.44 4.64
CA LYS A 71 0.54 -9.47 3.66
C LYS A 71 1.78 -10.30 3.35
N THR A 72 1.61 -11.62 3.29
CA THR A 72 2.65 -12.55 2.85
C THR A 72 3.01 -12.24 1.40
N LYS A 73 4.14 -11.56 1.19
CA LYS A 73 4.68 -11.31 -0.14
C LYS A 73 5.40 -12.57 -0.59
N ARG A 74 5.08 -13.05 -1.79
CA ARG A 74 5.87 -14.08 -2.47
C ARG A 74 6.80 -13.36 -3.45
N VAL A 75 8.11 -13.52 -3.29
CA VAL A 75 9.11 -12.88 -4.13
C VAL A 75 9.66 -13.89 -5.13
N ALA A 76 9.38 -13.67 -6.41
CA ALA A 76 9.96 -14.42 -7.51
C ALA A 76 11.14 -13.65 -8.10
N VAL A 77 12.31 -14.29 -8.17
CA VAL A 77 13.53 -13.70 -8.73
C VAL A 77 13.89 -14.41 -10.03
N PHE A 78 13.95 -13.62 -11.11
CA PHE A 78 14.42 -14.06 -12.41
C PHE A 78 15.94 -13.81 -12.51
N ALA A 79 16.75 -14.85 -12.30
CA ALA A 79 18.21 -14.77 -12.39
C ALA A 79 18.82 -16.10 -12.87
N GLN A 80 20.00 -16.02 -13.52
CA GLN A 80 20.79 -17.18 -13.96
C GLN A 80 22.16 -17.20 -13.26
N GLY A 81 22.73 -18.41 -13.08
CA GLY A 81 24.08 -18.61 -12.56
C GLY A 81 24.26 -18.15 -11.10
N ALA A 82 25.38 -17.50 -10.79
CA ALA A 82 25.74 -17.09 -9.42
C ALA A 82 24.72 -16.18 -8.74
N LYS A 83 24.03 -15.31 -9.52
CA LYS A 83 22.97 -14.43 -8.98
C LYS A 83 21.70 -15.20 -8.57
N ALA A 84 21.48 -16.39 -9.12
CA ALA A 84 20.39 -17.27 -8.71
C ALA A 84 20.70 -17.94 -7.36
N GLU A 85 21.95 -18.34 -7.13
CA GLU A 85 22.37 -18.89 -5.84
C GLU A 85 22.36 -17.83 -4.74
N GLU A 86 22.81 -16.61 -5.02
CA GLU A 86 22.69 -15.47 -4.11
C GLU A 86 21.22 -15.14 -3.80
N ALA A 87 20.33 -15.20 -4.79
CA ALA A 87 18.89 -14.97 -4.58
C ALA A 87 18.23 -16.08 -3.74
N LYS A 88 18.61 -17.34 -3.93
CA LYS A 88 18.17 -18.46 -3.08
C LYS A 88 18.67 -18.31 -1.65
N ALA A 89 19.94 -17.94 -1.48
CA ALA A 89 20.53 -17.71 -0.16
C ALA A 89 19.92 -16.49 0.57
N ALA A 90 19.49 -15.48 -0.19
CA ALA A 90 18.80 -14.30 0.33
C ALA A 90 17.32 -14.54 0.69
N GLY A 91 16.78 -15.75 0.46
CA GLY A 91 15.42 -16.12 0.88
C GLY A 91 14.32 -15.78 -0.14
N ALA A 92 14.62 -15.75 -1.44
CA ALA A 92 13.59 -15.66 -2.47
C ALA A 92 12.72 -16.94 -2.50
N ASP A 93 11.40 -16.78 -2.55
CA ASP A 93 10.45 -17.91 -2.54
C ASP A 93 10.54 -18.76 -3.82
N ILE A 94 10.85 -18.12 -4.96
CA ILE A 94 10.95 -18.79 -6.26
C ILE A 94 12.12 -18.19 -7.05
N VAL A 95 13.04 -19.04 -7.50
CA VAL A 95 14.19 -18.64 -8.32
C VAL A 95 14.28 -19.54 -9.54
N GLY A 96 14.15 -18.96 -10.74
CA GLY A 96 14.24 -19.68 -12.00
C GLY A 96 14.16 -18.74 -13.21
N MET A 97 14.77 -19.12 -14.33
CA MET A 97 14.60 -18.44 -15.61
C MET A 97 13.73 -19.23 -16.57
N ASP A 98 13.97 -20.53 -16.75
CA ASP A 98 13.22 -21.34 -17.72
C ASP A 98 11.87 -21.86 -17.18
N ASP A 99 11.76 -22.10 -15.87
CA ASP A 99 10.54 -22.66 -15.24
C ASP A 99 9.48 -21.57 -14.92
N LEU A 100 9.85 -20.29 -15.01
CA LEU A 100 9.00 -19.15 -14.67
C LEU A 100 8.63 -18.26 -15.87
N ALA A 101 9.29 -18.43 -17.01
CA ALA A 101 9.08 -17.67 -18.23
C ALA A 101 8.13 -18.35 -19.23
N ALA A 102 7.53 -19.49 -18.87
CA ALA A 102 6.54 -20.21 -19.66
C ALA A 102 5.10 -19.72 -19.41
#